data_AF-A0A2T7M5N5-F1
#
_entry.id   AF-A0A2T7M5N5-F1
#
_cell.length_a   1.000
_cell.length_b   1.000
_cell.length_c   1.000
_cell.angle_alpha   90.00
_cell.angle_beta   90.00
_cell.angle_gamma   90.00
#
_symmetry.space_group_name_H-M   'P 1'
#
loop_
_entity.id
_entity.type
_entity.pdbx_description
1 polymer ?
#
loop_
_entity_poly.entity_id
_entity_poly.type
_entity_poly.pdbx_seq_one_letter_code
_entity_poly.pdbx_strand_id
1 'polypeptide(L)'
;MIADEIREELDKLRVTSVSPGMAAVAVRLAEALDKIPADDAPTAQAVLADKLATIMTKLRAIAPPAMEGDVVDELASRRPNRQSA
;
A
#
# COMPACT_ATOMS: atom_id res chain seq x y z
N MET A 1 -14.73 -6.17 -2.72
CA MET A 1 -14.60 -5.40 -3.97
C MET A 1 -13.12 -5.12 -4.20
N ILE A 2 -12.67 -4.91 -5.44
CA ILE A 2 -11.26 -4.64 -5.74
C ILE A 2 -10.78 -3.41 -4.95
N ALA A 3 -11.62 -2.39 -4.82
CA ALA A 3 -11.32 -1.20 -4.02
C ALA A 3 -11.10 -1.50 -2.53
N ASP A 4 -11.81 -2.47 -1.96
CA ASP A 4 -11.65 -2.83 -0.55
C ASP A 4 -10.32 -3.54 -0.32
N GLU A 5 -9.97 -4.49 -1.19
CA GLU A 5 -8.69 -5.21 -1.14
C GLU A 5 -7.51 -4.26 -1.31
N ILE A 6 -7.61 -3.30 -2.23
CA ILE A 6 -6.58 -2.27 -2.42
C ILE A 6 -6.46 -1.37 -1.20
N ARG A 7 -7.57 -0.97 -0.54
CA ARG A 7 -7.48 -0.19 0.70
C ARG A 7 -6.77 -0.96 1.81
N GLU A 8 -7.12 -2.24 2.00
CA GLU A 8 -6.45 -3.09 2.99
C GLU A 8 -4.95 -3.24 2.70
N GLU A 9 -4.56 -3.41 1.44
CA GLU A 9 -3.15 -3.51 1.08
C GLU A 9 -2.41 -2.19 1.34
N LEU A 10 -2.99 -1.04 0.99
CA LEU A 10 -2.40 0.28 1.23
C LEU A 10 -2.19 0.54 2.73
N ASP A 11 -3.13 0.10 3.56
CA ASP A 11 -3.02 0.20 5.02
C ASP A 11 -1.91 -0.71 5.56
N LYS A 12 -1.82 -1.96 5.08
CA LYS A 12 -0.72 -2.88 5.43
C LYS A 12 0.64 -2.32 5.04
N LEU A 13 0.73 -1.71 3.86
CA LEU A 13 1.96 -1.09 3.36
C LEU A 13 2.29 0.24 4.05
N ARG A 14 1.36 0.84 4.81
CA ARG A 14 1.52 2.16 5.45
C ARG A 14 1.97 3.26 4.48
N VAL A 15 1.61 3.15 3.21
CA VAL A 15 2.04 4.08 2.14
C VAL A 15 1.16 5.33 2.05
N THR A 16 0.03 5.35 2.76
CA THR A 16 -0.89 6.50 2.80
C THR A 16 -0.24 7.75 3.41
N SER A 17 0.74 7.59 4.32
CA SER A 17 1.52 8.69 4.88
C SER A 17 2.73 9.09 4.02
N VAL A 18 3.29 8.14 3.26
CA VAL A 18 4.49 8.35 2.43
C VAL A 18 4.14 8.94 1.06
N SER A 19 3.06 8.46 0.44
CA SER A 19 2.62 8.88 -0.89
C SER A 19 1.09 8.90 -0.98
N PRO A 20 0.43 9.85 -0.27
CA PRO A 20 -1.03 9.92 -0.20
C PRO A 20 -1.69 10.10 -1.58
N GLY A 21 -1.06 10.86 -2.48
CA GLY A 21 -1.58 11.07 -3.82
C GLY A 21 -1.60 9.79 -4.66
N MET A 22 -0.53 8.99 -4.60
CA MET A 22 -0.43 7.74 -5.35
C MET A 22 -1.36 6.66 -4.78
N ALA A 23 -1.48 6.59 -3.45
CA ALA A 23 -2.46 5.74 -2.77
C ALA A 23 -3.90 6.11 -3.17
N ALA A 24 -4.26 7.40 -3.20
CA ALA A 24 -5.59 7.84 -3.63
C ALA A 24 -5.90 7.49 -5.09
N VAL A 25 -4.90 7.57 -5.99
CA VAL A 25 -5.07 7.15 -7.39
C VAL A 25 -5.29 5.64 -7.49
N ALA A 26 -4.57 4.83 -6.72
CA ALA A 26 -4.76 3.38 -6.68
C ALA A 26 -6.21 3.02 -6.29
N VAL A 27 -6.74 3.64 -5.23
CA VAL A 27 -8.14 3.44 -4.80
C VAL A 27 -9.13 3.84 -5.90
N ARG A 28 -8.93 4.99 -6.56
CA ARG A 28 -9.81 5.44 -7.65
C ARG A 28 -9.82 4.49 -8.85
N LEU A 29 -8.67 3.92 -9.21
CA LEU A 29 -8.58 2.92 -10.29
C LEU A 29 -9.30 1.62 -9.91
N ALA A 30 -9.16 1.18 -8.66
CA ALA A 30 -9.86 0.01 -8.14
C ALA A 30 -11.38 0.21 -8.12
N GLU A 31 -11.86 1.38 -7.66
CA GLU A 31 -13.28 1.76 -7.71
C GLU A 31 -13.82 1.84 -9.15
N ALA A 32 -12.99 2.21 -10.12
CA ALA A 32 -13.38 2.23 -11.52
C ALA A 32 -13.52 0.81 -12.07
N LEU A 33 -12.60 -0.10 -11.73
CA LEU A 33 -12.69 -1.52 -12.11
C LEU A 33 -13.95 -2.18 -11.52
N ASP A 34 -14.26 -1.90 -10.26
CA ASP A 34 -15.47 -2.39 -9.59
C ASP A 34 -16.78 -1.97 -10.26
N LYS A 35 -16.77 -0.84 -10.98
CA LYS A 35 -17.96 -0.30 -11.67
C LYS A 35 -18.13 -0.81 -13.09
N ILE A 36 -17.09 -1.40 -13.69
CA ILE A 36 -17.16 -1.91 -15.06
C ILE A 36 -17.67 -3.36 -15.00
N PRO A 37 -18.84 -3.67 -15.60
CA PRO A 37 -19.30 -5.04 -15.70
C PRO A 37 -18.31 -5.88 -16.53
N ALA A 38 -18.06 -7.12 -16.11
CA ALA A 38 -17.06 -8.02 -16.71
C ALA A 38 -17.23 -8.21 -18.23
N ASP A 39 -18.46 -8.14 -18.72
CA ASP A 39 -18.79 -8.44 -20.11
C ASP A 39 -18.86 -7.20 -21.01
N ASP A 40 -18.74 -5.99 -20.45
CA ASP A 40 -19.13 -4.75 -21.15
C ASP A 40 -17.94 -4.00 -21.75
N ALA A 41 -16.75 -4.10 -21.13
CA ALA A 41 -15.57 -3.36 -21.58
C ALA A 41 -14.22 -4.04 -21.24
N PRO A 42 -13.93 -5.22 -21.83
CA PRO A 42 -12.74 -6.01 -21.46
C PRO A 42 -11.42 -5.27 -21.70
N THR A 43 -11.32 -4.47 -22.77
CA THR A 43 -10.11 -3.67 -23.05
C THR A 43 -9.91 -2.57 -22.01
N ALA A 44 -10.98 -1.89 -21.58
CA ALA A 44 -10.88 -0.84 -20.57
C ALA A 44 -10.48 -1.42 -19.21
N GLN A 45 -11.04 -2.58 -18.84
CA GLN A 45 -10.65 -3.31 -17.63
C GLN A 45 -9.18 -3.70 -17.66
N ALA A 46 -8.69 -4.27 -18.76
CA ALA A 46 -7.29 -4.66 -18.89
C ALA A 46 -6.35 -3.46 -18.71
N VAL A 47 -6.66 -2.31 -19.31
CA VAL A 47 -5.86 -1.09 -19.19
C VAL A 47 -5.87 -0.55 -17.76
N LEU A 48 -7.03 -0.55 -17.09
CA LEU A 48 -7.12 -0.08 -15.70
C LEU A 48 -6.40 -1.02 -14.73
N ALA A 49 -6.51 -2.33 -14.93
CA ALA A 49 -5.83 -3.34 -14.14
C ALA A 49 -4.30 -3.24 -14.27
N ASP A 50 -3.78 -3.06 -15.48
CA ASP A 50 -2.34 -2.86 -15.72
C ASP A 50 -1.81 -1.58 -15.04
N LYS A 51 -2.56 -0.48 -15.13
CA LYS A 51 -2.22 0.77 -14.44
C LYS A 51 -2.23 0.61 -12.92
N LEU A 52 -3.24 -0.08 -12.38
CA LEU A 52 -3.33 -0.38 -10.95
C LEU A 52 -2.14 -1.23 -10.51
N ALA A 53 -1.79 -2.29 -11.25
CA ALA A 53 -0.63 -3.14 -10.97
C ALA A 53 0.69 -2.35 -10.99
N THR A 54 0.85 -1.45 -11.95
CA THR A 54 2.02 -0.55 -12.04
C THR A 54 2.13 0.35 -10.81
N ILE A 55 1.02 0.97 -10.40
CA ILE A 55 0.99 1.85 -9.23
C ILE A 55 1.26 1.07 -7.94
N MET A 56 0.63 -0.08 -7.75
CA MET A 56 0.85 -0.91 -6.56
C MET A 56 2.29 -1.41 -6.47
N THR A 57 2.92 -1.75 -7.60
CA THR A 57 4.34 -2.09 -7.63
C THR A 57 5.22 -0.92 -7.16
N LYS A 58 4.93 0.30 -7.61
CA LYS A 58 5.65 1.50 -7.15
C LYS A 58 5.43 1.78 -5.67
N LEU A 59 4.20 1.62 -5.18
CA LEU A 59 3.87 1.81 -3.77
C LEU A 59 4.58 0.79 -2.89
N ARG A 60 4.63 -0.48 -3.28
CA ARG A 60 5.40 -1.53 -2.57
C ARG A 60 6.89 -1.21 -2.52
N ALA A 61 7.45 -0.63 -3.58
CA ALA A 61 8.86 -0.26 -3.62
C ALA A 61 9.23 0.90 -2.68
N ILE A 62 8.26 1.76 -2.33
CA ILE A 62 8.45 2.89 -1.40
C ILE A 62 7.82 2.64 -0.03
N ALA A 63 7.28 1.44 0.20
CA ALA A 63 6.66 1.09 1.46
C ALA A 63 7.72 1.15 2.57
N PRO A 64 7.40 1.76 3.73
CA PRO A 64 8.25 1.66 4.91
C PRO A 64 8.56 0.19 5.23
N PRO A 65 9.75 -0.10 5.78
CA PRO A 65 10.05 -1.44 6.24
C PRO A 65 8.96 -1.89 7.22
N ALA A 66 8.49 -3.13 7.05
CA ALA A 66 7.52 -3.71 7.96
C ALA A 66 8.13 -3.73 9.37
N MET A 67 7.53 -2.97 10.30
CA MET A 67 7.83 -3.06 11.74
C MET A 67 7.27 -4.36 12.34
N GLU A 68 7.48 -5.48 11.68
CA GLU A 68 7.14 -6.80 12.21
C GLU A 68 8.46 -7.56 12.36
N GLY A 69 9.09 -7.39 13.53
CA GLY A 69 10.30 -8.10 13.92
C GLY A 69 11.63 -7.44 13.53
N ASP A 70 11.71 -6.10 13.53
CA ASP A 70 13.01 -5.45 13.39
C ASP A 70 13.81 -5.60 14.69
N VAL A 71 14.81 -6.48 14.67
CA VAL A 71 15.70 -6.81 15.81
C VAL A 71 16.36 -5.55 16.39
N VAL A 72 16.45 -4.48 15.60
CA VAL A 72 17.04 -3.19 16.00
C VAL A 72 16.14 -2.42 16.97
N ASP A 73 14.81 -2.50 16.85
CA ASP A 73 13.86 -1.84 17.77
C ASP A 73 13.82 -2.53 19.15
N GLU A 74 14.03 -3.85 19.17
CA GLU A 74 14.14 -4.60 20.42
C GLU A 74 15.43 -4.26 21.19
N LEU A 75 16.52 -3.98 20.47
CA LEU A 75 17.79 -3.48 21.02
C LEU A 75 17.69 -2.04 21.55
N ALA A 76 16.88 -1.18 20.91
CA ALA A 76 16.60 0.16 21.40
C ALA A 76 15.76 0.15 22.69
N SER A 77 14.80 -0.77 22.81
CA SER A 77 13.98 -0.95 24.03
C SER A 77 14.74 -1.55 25.22
N ARG A 78 15.88 -2.22 24.99
CA ARG A 78 16.68 -2.88 26.04
C ARG A 78 17.84 -2.05 26.59
N ARG A 79 18.01 -0.78 26.23
CA ARG A 79 18.96 0.13 26.91
C ARG A 79 18.25 0.90 28.03
N PRO A 80 18.21 0.40 29.28
CA PRO A 80 17.93 1.28 30.40
C PRO A 80 19.05 2.31 30.50
N ASN A 81 18.64 3.55 30.74
CA ASN A 81 19.45 4.71 31.11
C ASN A 81 20.64 4.34 32.02
N ARG A 82 21.81 4.04 31.44
CA ARG A 82 23.11 4.20 32.10
C ARG A 82 23.69 5.56 31.74
N GLN A 83 22.92 6.60 32.04
CA GLN A 83 23.43 7.93 32.32
C GLN A 83 22.85 8.33 33.67
N SER A 84 23.58 8.02 34.75
CA SER A 84 23.64 8.77 36.00
C SER A 84 24.60 8.07 36.97
N ALA A 85 25.63 8.83 37.39
CA ALA A 85 26.66 8.59 38.41
C ALA A 85 27.76 7.56 38.07
#